data_AF-A0A485JIM3-F1
#
_entry.id   AF-A0A485JIM3-F1
#
_cell.length_a   1.000
_cell.length_b   1.000
_cell.length_c   1.000
_cell.angle_alpha   90.00
_cell.angle_beta   90.00
_cell.angle_gamma   90.00
#
_symmetry.space_group_name_H-M   'P 1'
#
loop_
_entity.id
_entity.type
_entity.pdbx_description
1 polymer ?
#
loop_
_entity_poly.entity_id
_entity_poly.type
_entity_poly.pdbx_seq_one_letter_code
_entity_poly.pdbx_strand_id
1 'polypeptide(L)'
;MATKKQALELPRELFEEQAKRRVVVGLLLGEVIRTNELKADEERVKGLIEEMASAYEDPKEVIEFYSKNKELMDNMRNVALEEQAVEAVLAKAKVTEKETTFNELMNQQA
;
A
#
# COMPACT_ATOMS: atom_id res chain seq x y z
N MET A 1 -24.87 9.26 9.78
CA MET A 1 -23.66 9.14 10.63
C MET A 1 -23.89 8.03 11.64
N ALA A 2 -23.40 6.82 11.37
CA ALA A 2 -23.52 5.70 12.31
C ALA A 2 -22.69 6.02 13.55
N THR A 3 -23.35 6.22 14.68
CA THR A 3 -22.73 6.48 15.98
C THR A 3 -21.87 5.29 16.40
N LYS A 4 -20.69 5.58 16.98
CA LYS A 4 -19.66 4.69 17.56
C LYS A 4 -20.16 3.46 18.34
N LYS A 5 -21.44 3.46 18.76
CA LYS A 5 -22.16 2.37 19.42
C LYS A 5 -22.53 1.19 18.50
N GLN A 6 -22.71 1.40 17.18
CA GLN A 6 -23.05 0.34 16.22
C GLN A 6 -21.85 -0.49 15.76
N ALA A 7 -20.63 0.04 15.83
CA ALA A 7 -19.41 -0.72 15.54
C ALA A 7 -19.12 -1.82 16.59
N LEU A 8 -19.76 -1.74 17.76
CA LEU A 8 -19.58 -2.66 18.89
C LEU A 8 -20.45 -3.93 18.80
N GLU A 9 -21.29 -4.10 17.77
CA GLU A 9 -22.23 -5.24 17.66
C GLU A 9 -21.88 -6.25 16.56
N LEU A 10 -20.82 -6.04 15.78
CA LEU A 10 -20.38 -7.02 14.79
C LEU A 10 -19.47 -8.08 15.45
N PRO A 11 -19.76 -9.39 15.32
CA PRO A 11 -18.94 -10.45 15.88
C PRO A 11 -17.46 -10.31 15.45
N ARG A 12 -16.54 -10.47 16.40
CA ARG A 12 -15.09 -10.36 16.16
C ARG A 12 -14.64 -11.32 15.06
N GLU A 13 -15.24 -12.50 15.03
CA GLU A 13 -14.96 -13.59 14.09
C GLU A 13 -15.12 -13.14 12.63
N LEU A 14 -15.97 -12.13 12.36
CA LEU A 14 -16.13 -11.56 11.03
C LEU A 14 -14.89 -10.82 10.52
N PHE A 15 -14.04 -10.33 11.44
CA PHE A 15 -12.85 -9.54 11.10
C PHE A 15 -11.54 -10.29 11.33
N GLU A 16 -11.57 -11.37 12.10
CA GLU A 16 -10.36 -12.03 12.61
C GLU A 16 -9.44 -12.54 11.49
N GLU A 17 -9.99 -13.23 10.48
CA GLU A 17 -9.20 -13.74 9.36
C GLU A 17 -8.56 -12.62 8.54
N GLN A 18 -9.33 -11.56 8.23
CA GLN A 18 -8.79 -10.42 7.48
C GLN A 18 -7.72 -9.67 8.28
N ALA A 19 -7.95 -9.46 9.58
CA ALA A 19 -6.99 -8.81 10.47
C ALA A 19 -5.71 -9.64 10.59
N LYS A 20 -5.83 -10.96 10.80
CA LYS A 20 -4.70 -11.89 10.85
C LYS A 20 -3.88 -11.83 9.56
N ARG A 21 -4.52 -11.88 8.40
CA ARG A 21 -3.83 -11.76 7.10
C ARG A 21 -3.07 -10.44 6.99
N ARG A 22 -3.69 -9.31 7.35
CA ARG A 22 -3.04 -7.98 7.31
C ARG A 22 -1.82 -7.93 8.23
N VAL A 23 -1.93 -8.43 9.47
CA VAL A 23 -0.83 -8.43 10.43
C VAL A 23 0.33 -9.32 9.95
N VAL A 24 0.03 -10.52 9.46
CA VAL A 24 1.07 -11.44 8.96
C VAL A 24 1.81 -10.81 7.78
N VAL A 25 1.10 -10.23 6.81
CA VAL A 25 1.73 -9.54 5.66
C VAL A 25 2.60 -8.38 6.12
N GLY A 26 2.10 -7.53 7.03
CA GLY A 26 2.86 -6.41 7.57
C GLY A 26 4.15 -6.85 8.27
N LEU A 27 4.09 -7.93 9.06
CA LEU A 27 5.28 -8.49 9.72
C LEU A 27 6.29 -9.04 8.70
N LEU A 28 5.83 -9.73 7.65
CA LEU A 28 6.70 -10.27 6.60
C LEU A 28 7.38 -9.15 5.80
N LEU A 29 6.63 -8.13 5.37
CA LEU A 29 7.18 -6.97 4.66
C LEU A 29 8.14 -6.19 5.55
N GLY A 30 7.82 -6.00 6.83
CA GLY A 30 8.71 -5.37 7.80
C GLY A 30 10.05 -6.11 7.93
N GLU A 31 10.03 -7.45 7.91
CA GLU A 31 11.26 -8.25 7.92
C GLU A 31 12.06 -8.12 6.62
N VAL A 32 11.39 -8.06 5.46
CA VAL A 32 12.06 -7.79 4.17
C VAL A 32 12.73 -6.42 4.18
N ILE A 33 12.02 -5.37 4.61
CA ILE A 33 12.54 -4.00 4.72
C ILE A 33 13.78 -3.99 5.62
N ARG A 34 13.68 -4.60 6.80
CA ARG A 34 14.77 -4.64 7.78
C ARG A 34 16.01 -5.37 7.25
N THR A 35 15.82 -6.57 6.68
CA THR A 35 16.93 -7.44 6.24
C THR A 35 17.64 -6.94 4.99
N ASN A 36 16.96 -6.16 4.15
CA ASN A 36 17.53 -5.55 2.95
C ASN A 36 17.89 -4.06 3.18
N GLU A 37 17.79 -3.58 4.43
CA GLU A 37 18.11 -2.20 4.82
C GLU A 37 17.42 -1.14 3.95
N LEU A 38 16.18 -1.43 3.52
CA LEU A 38 15.44 -0.57 2.61
C LEU A 38 15.12 0.77 3.30
N LYS A 39 15.29 1.85 2.55
CA LYS A 39 14.91 3.20 2.93
C LYS A 39 13.91 3.73 1.93
N ALA A 40 12.97 4.54 2.42
CA ALA A 40 11.98 5.17 1.57
C ALA A 40 12.71 6.01 0.52
N ASP A 41 12.42 5.74 -0.75
CA ASP A 41 12.89 6.55 -1.85
C ASP A 41 12.06 7.82 -1.92
N GLU A 42 12.68 8.97 -1.64
CA GLU A 42 12.00 10.27 -1.63
C GLU A 42 11.50 10.69 -3.02
N GLU A 43 12.09 10.19 -4.12
CA GLU A 43 11.56 10.43 -5.47
C GLU A 43 10.26 9.65 -5.68
N ARG A 44 10.22 8.39 -5.24
CA ARG A 44 8.99 7.59 -5.26
C ARG A 44 7.90 8.19 -4.39
N VAL A 45 8.25 8.64 -3.18
CA VAL A 45 7.30 9.32 -2.28
C VAL A 45 6.68 10.53 -2.96
N LYS A 46 7.48 11.37 -3.62
CA LYS A 46 6.96 12.51 -4.39
C LYS A 46 6.04 12.05 -5.52
N GLY A 47 6.46 11.05 -6.29
CA GLY A 47 5.65 10.49 -7.38
C GLY A 47 4.28 9.99 -6.91
N LEU A 48 4.22 9.29 -5.78
CA LEU A 48 2.96 8.82 -5.19
C LEU A 48 2.05 9.99 -4.74
N ILE A 49 2.64 11.04 -4.15
CA ILE A 49 1.89 12.24 -3.76
C ILE A 49 1.36 12.94 -5.02
N GLU A 50 2.17 13.07 -6.06
CA GLU A 50 1.78 13.69 -7.33
C GLU A 50 0.68 12.90 -8.04
N GLU A 51 0.78 11.57 -8.08
CA GLU A 51 -0.25 10.69 -8.66
C GLU A 51 -1.59 10.86 -7.92
N MET A 52 -1.56 10.79 -6.59
CA MET A 52 -2.77 10.99 -5.79
C MET A 52 -3.31 12.42 -5.88
N ALA A 53 -2.44 13.44 -5.97
CA ALA A 53 -2.83 14.83 -6.15
C ALA A 53 -3.44 15.10 -7.54
N SER A 54 -3.05 14.33 -8.57
CA SER A 54 -3.54 14.51 -9.95
C SER A 54 -5.06 14.32 -10.10
N ALA A 55 -5.69 13.63 -9.14
CA ALA A 55 -7.13 13.43 -9.10
C ALA A 55 -7.92 14.68 -8.63
N TYR A 56 -7.24 15.73 -8.17
CA TYR A 56 -7.84 16.94 -7.63
C TYR A 56 -7.74 18.13 -8.61
N GLU A 57 -8.62 19.11 -8.44
CA GLU A 57 -8.66 20.32 -9.29
C GLU A 57 -7.41 21.20 -9.13
N ASP A 58 -6.84 21.28 -7.93
CA ASP A 58 -5.55 21.94 -7.67
C ASP A 58 -4.54 20.96 -7.03
N PRO A 59 -3.76 20.24 -7.85
CA PRO A 59 -2.75 19.31 -7.34
C PRO A 59 -1.65 19.98 -6.51
N LYS A 60 -1.36 21.26 -6.75
CA LYS A 60 -0.25 21.96 -6.05
C LYS A 60 -0.58 22.18 -4.59
N GLU A 61 -1.82 22.55 -4.28
CA GLU A 61 -2.29 22.71 -2.91
C GLU A 61 -2.25 21.37 -2.16
N VAL A 62 -2.62 20.26 -2.82
CA VAL A 62 -2.56 18.91 -2.22
C VAL A 62 -1.12 18.50 -1.92
N ILE A 63 -0.18 18.71 -2.85
CA ILE A 63 1.24 18.40 -2.63
C ILE A 63 1.80 19.23 -1.46
N GLU A 64 1.46 20.51 -1.40
CA GLU A 64 1.89 21.40 -0.31
C GLU A 64 1.29 20.97 1.04
N PHE A 65 0.03 20.53 1.05
CA PHE A 65 -0.65 20.01 2.23
C PHE A 65 0.06 18.77 2.80
N TYR A 66 0.43 17.82 1.94
CA TYR A 66 1.23 16.65 2.34
C TYR A 66 2.59 17.08 2.88
N SER A 67 3.30 17.96 2.16
CA SER A 67 4.64 18.43 2.55
C SER A 67 4.67 19.11 3.92
N LYS A 68 3.59 19.80 4.30
CA LYS A 68 3.44 20.47 5.60
C LYS A 68 3.02 19.53 6.74
N ASN A 69 2.53 18.33 6.41
CA ASN A 69 2.06 17.37 7.41
C ASN A 69 3.01 16.17 7.50
N LYS A 70 3.79 16.15 8.59
CA LYS A 70 4.76 15.09 8.85
C LYS A 70 4.13 13.69 8.89
N GLU A 71 2.96 13.54 9.51
CA GLU A 71 2.29 12.24 9.61
C GLU A 71 1.87 11.71 8.24
N LEU A 72 1.36 12.59 7.37
CA LEU A 72 1.01 12.22 5.99
C LEU A 72 2.25 11.86 5.16
N MET A 73 3.34 12.62 5.31
CA MET A 73 4.61 12.27 4.67
C MET A 73 5.15 10.92 5.15
N ASP A 74 5.10 10.65 6.45
CA ASP A 74 5.59 9.39 7.01
C ASP A 74 4.70 8.21 6.57
N ASN A 75 3.38 8.41 6.44
CA ASN A 75 2.50 7.42 5.84
C ASN A 75 2.88 7.13 4.38
N MET A 76 3.19 8.17 3.59
CA MET A 76 3.56 7.97 2.20
C MET A 76 4.94 7.31 2.04
N ARG A 77 5.87 7.61 2.95
CA ARG A 77 7.15 6.87 3.06
C ARG A 77 6.93 5.39 3.33
N ASN A 78 5.98 5.04 4.17
CA ASN A 78 5.65 3.63 4.43
C ASN A 78 5.07 2.95 3.19
N VAL A 79 4.19 3.62 2.44
CA VAL A 79 3.66 3.10 1.17
C VAL A 79 4.79 2.86 0.16
N ALA A 80 5.68 3.83 -0.02
CA ALA A 80 6.84 3.68 -0.90
C ALA A 80 7.74 2.52 -0.46
N LEU A 81 8.01 2.39 0.84
CA LEU A 81 8.79 1.28 1.40
C LEU A 81 8.14 -0.09 1.17
N GLU A 82 6.82 -0.19 1.29
CA GLU A 82 6.08 -1.43 1.03
C GLU A 82 6.21 -1.84 -0.44
N GLU A 83 6.08 -0.92 -1.39
CA GLU A 83 6.30 -1.22 -2.81
C GLU A 83 7.74 -1.64 -3.10
N GLN A 84 8.72 -0.91 -2.55
CA GLN A 84 10.13 -1.27 -2.67
C GLN A 84 10.43 -2.66 -2.09
N ALA A 85 9.74 -3.05 -1.00
CA ALA A 85 9.86 -4.37 -0.42
C ALA A 85 9.27 -5.46 -1.33
N VAL A 86 8.13 -5.19 -1.98
CA VAL A 86 7.55 -6.09 -2.98
C VAL A 86 8.50 -6.28 -4.15
N GLU A 87 9.13 -5.21 -4.65
CA GLU A 87 10.16 -5.29 -5.70
C GLU A 87 11.36 -6.13 -5.27
N ALA A 88 11.83 -5.97 -4.03
CA ALA A 88 12.92 -6.78 -3.48
C ALA A 88 12.55 -8.28 -3.39
N VAL A 89 11.28 -8.60 -3.12
CA VAL A 89 10.76 -9.97 -3.18
C VAL A 89 10.73 -10.47 -4.62
N LEU A 90 10.19 -9.69 -5.55
CA LEU A 90 10.11 -10.06 -6.98
C LEU A 90 11.49 -10.31 -7.58
N ALA A 91 12.49 -9.50 -7.22
CA ALA A 91 13.87 -9.67 -7.68
C ALA A 91 14.51 -11.01 -7.26
N LYS A 92 14.02 -11.63 -6.17
CA LYS A 92 14.46 -12.94 -5.67
C LYS A 92 13.49 -14.07 -6.03
N ALA A 93 12.30 -13.75 -6.51
CA ALA A 93 11.29 -14.71 -6.89
C ALA A 93 11.58 -15.31 -8.28
N LYS A 94 11.08 -16.52 -8.52
CA LYS A 94 11.08 -17.11 -9.86
C LYS A 94 9.94 -16.50 -10.67
N VAL A 95 10.21 -15.42 -11.39
CA VAL A 95 9.24 -14.77 -12.28
C VAL A 95 9.20 -15.49 -13.63
N THR A 96 8.00 -15.78 -14.12
CA THR A 96 7.78 -16.35 -15.45
C THR A 96 6.76 -15.52 -16.20
N GLU A 97 7.12 -15.06 -17.38
CA GLU A 97 6.19 -14.37 -18.26
C GLU A 97 5.26 -15.37 -18.93
N LYS A 98 3.98 -15.02 -19.02
CA LYS A 98 2.95 -15.81 -19.70
C LYS A 98 2.17 -14.88 -20.61
N GLU A 99 2.22 -15.14 -21.91
CA GLU A 99 1.36 -14.47 -22.86
C GLU A 99 -0.11 -14.83 -22.57
N THR A 100 -0.95 -13.81 -22.48
CA THR A 100 -2.39 -13.96 -22.18
C THR A 100 -3.16 -12.92 -22.97
N THR A 101 -4.36 -13.28 -23.44
CA THR A 101 -5.24 -12.32 -24.09
C THR A 101 -5.90 -11.41 -23.06
N PHE A 102 -6.36 -10.22 -23.50
CA PHE A 102 -7.12 -9.31 -22.65
C PHE A 102 -8.37 -9.98 -22.04
N ASN A 103 -9.10 -10.76 -22.86
CA ASN A 103 -10.29 -11.48 -22.39
C ASN A 103 -9.98 -12.50 -21.29
N GLU A 104 -8.83 -13.17 -21.35
CA GLU A 104 -8.41 -14.11 -20.30
C GLU A 104 -7.98 -13.40 -19.02
N LEU A 105 -7.30 -12.25 -19.13
CA LEU A 105 -6.89 -11.46 -17.96
C LEU A 105 -8.11 -10.89 -17.22
N MET A 106 -9.11 -10.39 -17.95
CA MET A 106 -10.31 -9.78 -17.36
C MET A 106 -11.28 -10.80 -16.76
N ASN A 107 -11.24 -12.06 -17.20
CA ASN A 107 -12.11 -13.12 -16.71
C ASN A 107 -11.41 -14.05 -15.69
N GLN A 108 -10.38 -13.57 -14.99
CA GLN A 108 -9.78 -14.32 -13.89
C GLN A 108 -10.77 -14.45 -12.73
N GLN A 109 -11.38 -15.63 -12.60
CA GLN A 109 -12.10 -16.02 -11.39
C GLN A 109 -11.06 -16.34 -10.30
N ALA A 110 -11.07 -15.53 -9.24
CA ALA A 110 -10.25 -15.71 -8.05
C ALA A 110 -10.78 -16.83 -7.14
#